data_AF-A0A2V9V7K5-F1
#
_entry.id   AF-A0A2V9V7K5-F1
#
_cell.length_a   1.000
_cell.length_b   1.000
_cell.length_c   1.000
_cell.angle_alpha   90.00
_cell.angle_beta   90.00
_cell.angle_gamma   90.00
#
_symmetry.space_group_name_H-M   'P 1'
#
loop_
_entity.id
_entity.type
_entity.pdbx_description
1 polymer ?
#
loop_
_entity_poly.entity_id
_entity_poly.type
_entity_poly.pdbx_seq_one_letter_code
_entity_poly.pdbx_strand_id
1 'polypeptide(L)'
;MENAASDYNQLQWKKLVQQALVEVNPDKLKEKVADAETAIFQRLQALERSSDSSAERHALQDASNTLLTLKREVLKYPDWKAE
;
A
#
# COMPACT_ATOMS: atom_id res chain seq x y z
N MET A 1 -17.39 5.98 19.89
CA MET A 1 -16.78 4.71 19.41
C MET A 1 -15.89 5.01 18.19
N GLU A 2 -14.94 5.95 18.30
CA GLU A 2 -14.16 6.44 17.15
C GLU A 2 -12.75 5.83 17.02
N ASN A 3 -12.25 5.16 18.06
CA ASN A 3 -10.87 4.67 18.09
C ASN A 3 -10.68 3.34 17.35
N ALA A 4 -11.66 2.43 17.37
CA ALA A 4 -11.49 1.09 16.80
C ALA A 4 -11.42 1.07 15.26
N ALA A 5 -12.13 1.99 14.58
CA ALA A 5 -12.10 2.08 13.12
C ALA A 5 -10.78 2.68 12.60
N SER A 6 -10.19 3.62 13.36
CA SER A 6 -8.91 4.23 13.02
C SER A 6 -7.77 3.23 13.17
N ASP A 7 -7.80 2.41 14.23
CA ASP A 7 -6.83 1.33 14.48
C ASP A 7 -6.95 0.21 13.44
N TYR A 8 -8.18 -0.16 13.05
CA TYR A 8 -8.42 -1.17 12.02
C TYR A 8 -7.83 -0.74 10.67
N ASN A 9 -8.05 0.51 10.27
CA ASN A 9 -7.46 1.07 9.04
C ASN A 9 -5.93 1.22 9.15
N GLN A 10 -5.38 1.44 10.35
CA GLN A 10 -3.94 1.53 10.60
C GLN A 10 -3.21 0.20 10.36
N LEU A 11 -3.88 -0.92 10.58
CA LEU A 11 -3.33 -2.26 10.38
C LEU A 11 -3.67 -2.85 8.99
N GLN A 12 -4.77 -2.40 8.38
CA GLN A 12 -5.23 -2.92 7.10
C GLN A 12 -4.23 -2.69 5.96
N TRP A 13 -3.70 -1.47 5.83
CA TRP A 13 -2.73 -1.17 4.77
C TRP A 13 -1.45 -2.01 4.94
N LYS A 14 -0.97 -2.21 6.18
CA LYS A 14 0.20 -3.05 6.47
C LYS A 14 -0.02 -4.50 6.06
N LYS A 15 -1.21 -5.05 6.38
CA LYS A 15 -1.57 -6.42 6.02
C LYS A 15 -1.61 -6.62 4.51
N LEU A 16 -2.19 -5.67 3.77
CA LEU A 16 -2.27 -5.75 2.31
C LEU A 16 -0.90 -5.66 1.65
N VAL A 17 -0.02 -4.78 2.15
CA VAL A 17 1.38 -4.70 1.70
C VAL A 17 2.12 -6.02 1.96
N GLN A 18 1.95 -6.62 3.15
CA GLN A 18 2.55 -7.92 3.45
C GLN A 18 2.02 -9.03 2.54
N GLN A 19 0.73 -9.04 2.22
CA GLN A 19 0.16 -10.00 1.27
C GLN A 19 0.75 -9.84 -0.13
N ALA A 20 0.96 -8.61 -0.60
CA ALA A 20 1.63 -8.36 -1.87
C ALA A 20 3.09 -8.83 -1.85
N LEU A 21 3.81 -8.66 -0.73
CA LEU A 21 5.21 -9.07 -0.60
C LEU A 21 5.43 -10.58 -0.68
N VAL A 22 4.48 -11.38 -0.19
CA VAL A 22 4.59 -12.86 -0.16
C VAL A 22 3.88 -13.54 -1.31
N GLU A 23 3.16 -12.79 -2.16
CA GLU A 23 2.47 -13.35 -3.31
C GLU A 23 3.45 -13.67 -4.44
N VAL A 24 3.45 -14.93 -4.85
CA VAL A 24 4.38 -15.48 -5.86
C VAL A 24 3.71 -15.51 -7.24
N ASN A 25 2.38 -15.58 -7.30
CA ASN A 25 1.65 -15.59 -8.55
C ASN A 25 1.56 -14.15 -9.12
N PRO A 26 2.15 -13.87 -10.31
CA PRO A 26 2.16 -12.53 -10.88
C PRO A 26 0.77 -11.94 -11.14
N ASP A 27 -0.22 -12.75 -11.51
CA ASP A 27 -1.56 -12.24 -11.79
C ASP A 27 -2.31 -11.87 -10.51
N LYS A 28 -2.16 -12.67 -9.45
CA LYS A 28 -2.68 -12.31 -8.12
C LYS A 28 -1.92 -11.15 -7.50
N LEU A 29 -0.62 -11.07 -7.76
CA LEU A 29 0.22 -10.00 -7.25
C LEU A 29 -0.23 -8.63 -7.78
N LYS A 30 -0.70 -8.55 -9.03
CA LYS A 30 -1.31 -7.31 -9.58
C LYS A 30 -2.48 -6.83 -8.73
N GLU A 31 -3.40 -7.73 -8.42
CA GLU A 31 -4.57 -7.43 -7.58
C GLU A 31 -4.15 -7.03 -6.17
N LYS A 32 -3.22 -7.77 -5.56
CA LYS A 32 -2.71 -7.48 -4.21
C LYS A 32 -1.99 -6.15 -4.11
N VAL A 33 -1.21 -5.79 -5.13
CA VAL A 33 -0.56 -4.48 -5.21
C VAL A 33 -1.60 -3.37 -5.34
N ALA A 34 -2.62 -3.52 -6.19
CA ALA A 34 -3.68 -2.52 -6.36
C ALA A 34 -4.49 -2.31 -5.06
N ASP A 35 -4.83 -3.39 -4.37
CA ASP A 35 -5.50 -3.35 -3.06
C ASP A 35 -4.64 -2.62 -2.02
N ALA A 36 -3.32 -2.93 -1.98
CA ALA A 36 -2.39 -2.31 -1.05
C ALA A 36 -2.20 -0.81 -1.34
N GLU A 37 -2.07 -0.41 -2.60
CA GLU A 37 -1.99 1.00 -3.01
C GLU A 37 -3.26 1.78 -2.62
N THR A 38 -4.43 1.18 -2.83
CA THR A 38 -5.72 1.78 -2.44
C THR A 38 -5.79 2.00 -0.93
N ALA A 39 -5.38 1.01 -0.14
CA ALA A 39 -5.39 1.13 1.33
C ALA A 39 -4.38 2.14 1.85
N ILE A 40 -3.17 2.22 1.26
CA ILE A 40 -2.18 3.24 1.57
C ILE A 40 -2.74 4.64 1.27
N PHE A 41 -3.36 4.82 0.10
CA PHE A 41 -3.95 6.10 -0.30
C PHE A 41 -5.07 6.56 0.65
N GLN A 42 -5.97 5.65 1.02
CA GLN A 42 -7.01 5.93 2.01
C GLN A 42 -6.42 6.32 3.37
N ARG A 43 -5.33 5.66 3.79
CA ARG A 43 -4.67 6.00 5.05
C ARG A 43 -3.99 7.37 4.97
N LEU A 44 -3.31 7.70 3.88
CA LEU A 44 -2.72 9.01 3.67
C LEU A 44 -3.78 10.12 3.75
N GLN A 45 -4.94 9.95 3.12
CA GLN A 45 -6.06 10.90 3.24
C GLN A 45 -6.57 11.05 4.67
N ALA A 46 -6.67 9.94 5.41
CA ALA A 46 -7.06 10.00 6.83
C ALA A 46 -6.01 10.72 7.68
N LEU A 47 -4.73 10.57 7.34
CA LEU A 47 -3.63 11.20 8.04
C LEU A 47 -3.53 12.71 7.78
N GLU A 48 -3.94 13.22 6.61
CA GLU A 48 -4.01 14.66 6.34
C GLU A 48 -4.91 15.40 7.33
N ARG A 49 -5.93 14.70 7.85
CA ARG A 49 -6.86 15.22 8.85
C ARG A 49 -6.33 15.10 10.29
N SER A 50 -5.17 14.47 10.48
CA SER A 50 -4.53 14.24 11.79
C SER A 50 -3.19 14.97 11.86
N SER A 51 -2.96 15.76 12.91
CA SER A 51 -1.76 16.60 13.03
C SER A 51 -0.49 15.84 13.41
N ASP A 52 -0.57 14.57 13.83
CA ASP A 52 0.49 13.96 14.66
C ASP A 52 0.95 12.57 14.18
N SER A 53 1.31 12.47 12.90
CA SER A 53 1.50 11.17 12.23
C SER A 53 2.72 11.12 11.30
N SER A 54 3.82 11.82 11.63
CA SER A 54 5.03 11.85 10.78
C SER A 54 5.65 10.46 10.58
N ALA A 55 5.79 9.68 11.66
CA ALA A 55 6.32 8.32 11.59
C ALA A 55 5.46 7.41 10.72
N GLU A 56 4.13 7.55 10.79
CA GLU A 56 3.23 6.74 9.97
C GLU A 56 3.29 7.14 8.50
N ARG A 57 3.43 8.43 8.18
CA ARG A 57 3.65 8.90 6.80
C ARG A 57 4.94 8.34 6.21
N HIS A 58 6.02 8.29 6.98
CA HIS A 58 7.27 7.64 6.53
C HIS A 58 7.04 6.16 6.22
N ALA A 59 6.37 5.43 7.11
CA ALA A 59 6.09 4.01 6.88
C ALA A 59 5.20 3.77 5.63
N LEU A 60 4.23 4.65 5.37
CA LEU A 60 3.39 4.60 4.16
C LEU A 60 4.18 4.90 2.88
N GLN A 61 5.12 5.85 2.95
CA GLN A 61 6.02 6.15 1.83
C GLN A 61 6.95 4.98 1.52
N ASP A 62 7.54 4.36 2.55
CA ASP A 62 8.41 3.18 2.39
C ASP A 62 7.64 1.99 1.80
N ALA A 63 6.41 1.79 2.27
CA ALA A 63 5.52 0.76 1.71
C ALA A 63 5.19 1.03 0.24
N SER A 64 4.93 2.29 -0.13
CA SER A 64 4.65 2.68 -1.52
C SER A 64 5.86 2.43 -2.43
N ASN A 65 7.07 2.79 -1.97
CA ASN A 65 8.31 2.52 -2.69
C ASN A 65 8.54 1.01 -2.86
N THR A 66 8.23 0.22 -1.83
CA THR A 66 8.33 -1.24 -1.88
C THR A 66 7.38 -1.82 -2.94
N LEU A 67 6.12 -1.40 -2.95
CA LEU A 67 5.15 -1.84 -3.97
C LEU A 67 5.58 -1.44 -5.38
N LEU A 68 6.15 -0.23 -5.55
CA LEU A 68 6.68 0.21 -6.83
C LEU A 68 7.83 -0.69 -7.32
N THR A 69 8.75 -1.08 -6.43
CA THR A 69 9.80 -2.04 -6.76
C THR A 69 9.21 -3.39 -7.15
N LEU A 70 8.20 -3.91 -6.44
CA LEU A 70 7.52 -5.15 -6.83
C LEU A 70 6.87 -5.07 -8.22
N LYS A 71 6.22 -3.94 -8.55
CA LYS A 71 5.63 -3.73 -9.87
C LYS A 71 6.68 -3.76 -10.99
N ARG A 72 7.84 -3.16 -10.75
CA ARG A 72 8.96 -3.11 -11.71
C ARG A 72 9.65 -4.45 -11.87
N GLU A 73 10.07 -5.05 -10.77
CA GLU A 73 10.92 -6.25 -10.77
C GLU A 73 10.14 -7.53 -11.06
N VAL A 74 8.94 -7.67 -10.48
CA VAL A 74 8.18 -8.93 -10.54
C VAL A 74 7.12 -8.89 -11.63
N LEU A 75 6.29 -7.84 -11.64
CA LEU A 75 5.19 -7.75 -12.59
C LEU A 75 5.63 -7.24 -13.96
N LYS A 76 6.86 -6.72 -14.06
CA LYS A 76 7.39 -6.07 -15.27
C LYS A 76 6.39 -5.05 -15.84
N TYR A 77 5.61 -4.40 -14.96
CA TYR A 77 4.66 -3.36 -15.35
C TYR A 77 5.43 -2.25 -16.05
N PRO A 78 4.88 -1.72 -17.16
CA PRO A 78 5.70 -1.36 -18.29
C PRO A 78 6.59 -0.16 -17.96
N ASP A 79 7.81 -0.19 -18.45
CA ASP A 79 8.62 1.01 -18.55
C ASP A 79 8.00 2.05 -19.51
N TRP A 80 7.07 1.69 -20.43
CA TRP A 80 6.34 2.67 -21.30
C TRP A 80 5.30 2.11 -22.31
N LYS A 81 4.90 0.83 -22.32
CA LYS A 81 3.84 0.37 -23.25
C LYS A 81 2.43 0.73 -22.76
N ALA A 82 2.01 1.93 -23.14
CA ALA A 82 0.63 2.13 -23.57
C ALA A 82 0.35 1.18 -24.74
N GLU A 83 -0.66 0.32 -24.60
CA GLU A 83 -1.37 -0.23 -25.77
C GLU A 83 -2.24 0.86 -26.39
#